data_AF-A0A3E3EBH0-F1
#
_entry.id   AF-A0A3E3EBH0-F1
#
_cell.length_a   1.000
_cell.length_b   1.000
_cell.length_c   1.000
_cell.angle_alpha   90.00
_cell.angle_beta   90.00
_cell.angle_gamma   90.00
#
_symmetry.space_group_name_H-M   'P 1'
#
loop_
_entity.id
_entity.type
_entity.pdbx_description
1 polymer ?
#
loop_
_entity_poly.entity_id
_entity_poly.type
_entity_poly.pdbx_seq_one_letter_code
_entity_poly.pdbx_strand_id
1 'polypeptide(L)'
;MSITAGSDSILVMYKKNHLSDTRQLAIQGKDIPDDEITLRQNENMVLEITDEDVDNNHDENLIKVVNYIVRKKEFVGSHEELSSLLSLALTGKQLQVLLAKNEDLLKTTFISYEKRPRTNKARMICLRYHGNEEI
;
A
#
# COMPACT_ATOMS: atom_id res chain seq x y z
N MET A 1 -19.34 1.88 11.16
CA MET A 1 -19.53 0.83 12.18
C MET A 1 -19.59 1.54 13.53
N SER A 2 -20.74 1.49 14.22
CA SER A 2 -20.84 2.00 15.59
C SER A 2 -20.52 0.83 16.52
N ILE A 3 -19.45 0.97 17.30
CA ILE A 3 -19.12 0.04 18.39
C ILE A 3 -19.83 0.62 19.62
N THR A 4 -20.99 0.06 19.97
CA THR A 4 -21.67 0.43 21.22
C THR A 4 -20.99 -0.31 22.36
N ALA A 5 -19.93 0.29 22.89
CA ALA A 5 -19.41 0.02 24.23
C ALA A 5 -19.39 1.36 24.96
N GLY A 6 -19.70 1.38 26.26
CA GLY A 6 -19.60 2.57 27.09
C GLY A 6 -18.14 2.96 27.33
N SER A 7 -17.39 3.25 26.27
CA SER A 7 -16.04 3.81 26.36
C SER A 7 -16.12 5.32 26.24
N ASP A 8 -15.44 6.01 27.16
CA ASP A 8 -15.37 7.48 27.17
C ASP A 8 -14.47 8.01 26.03
N SER A 9 -13.64 7.13 25.45
CA SER A 9 -12.79 7.41 24.30
C SER A 9 -12.52 6.17 23.45
N ILE A 10 -12.15 6.40 22.19
CA ILE A 10 -11.73 5.43 21.19
C ILE A 10 -10.39 5.89 20.63
N LEU A 11 -9.44 4.95 20.56
CA LEU A 11 -8.14 5.15 19.92
C LEU A 11 -8.02 4.17 18.74
N VAL A 12 -7.72 4.68 17.56
CA VAL A 12 -7.57 3.88 16.33
C VAL A 12 -6.20 4.12 15.74
N MET A 13 -5.37 3.08 15.68
CA MET A 13 -4.11 3.12 14.95
C MET A 13 -4.25 2.42 13.60
N TYR A 14 -3.91 3.11 12.52
CA TYR A 14 -4.03 2.58 11.17
C TYR A 14 -2.87 3.04 10.27
N LYS A 15 -2.63 2.30 9.17
CA LYS A 15 -1.71 2.75 8.11
C LYS A 15 -2.52 3.42 7.00
N LYS A 16 -2.12 4.62 6.55
CA LYS A 16 -2.72 5.30 5.40
C LYS A 16 -2.56 4.48 4.11
N ASN A 17 -1.41 3.83 3.93
CA ASN A 17 -1.16 2.91 2.82
C ASN A 17 -0.18 1.78 3.21
N HIS A 18 -0.08 0.72 2.40
CA HIS A 18 0.75 -0.45 2.70
C HIS A 18 2.26 -0.20 2.64
N LEU A 19 2.68 0.86 1.95
CA LEU A 19 4.08 1.29 1.85
C LEU A 19 4.44 2.32 2.92
N SER A 20 3.53 2.60 3.86
CA SER A 20 3.74 3.62 4.86
C SER A 20 4.64 3.15 5.98
N ASP A 21 5.74 3.86 6.16
CA ASP A 21 6.64 3.74 7.32
C ASP A 21 6.04 4.41 8.57
N THR A 22 5.04 5.26 8.38
CA THR A 22 4.27 5.89 9.45
C THR A 22 2.89 5.26 9.64
N ARG A 23 2.35 5.42 10.85
CA ARG A 23 1.01 5.04 11.28
C ARG A 23 0.30 6.29 11.78
N GLN A 24 -1.01 6.32 11.63
CA GLN A 24 -1.87 7.38 12.16
C GLN A 24 -2.57 6.86 13.40
N LEU A 25 -2.55 7.63 14.48
CA LEU A 25 -3.31 7.39 15.70
C LEU A 25 -4.40 8.45 15.79
N ALA A 26 -5.64 8.05 15.50
CA ALA A 26 -6.81 8.89 15.70
C ALA A 26 -7.36 8.67 17.12
N ILE A 27 -7.62 9.77 17.82
CA ILE A 27 -8.14 9.80 19.19
C ILE A 27 -9.47 10.55 19.15
N GLN A 28 -10.52 9.92 19.66
CA GLN A 28 -11.83 10.56 19.81
C GLN A 28 -12.35 10.26 21.22
N GLY A 29 -12.97 11.23 21.87
CA GLY A 29 -13.57 11.02 23.18
C GLY A 29 -14.61 12.06 23.53
N LYS A 30 -15.41 11.76 24.55
CA LYS A 30 -16.56 12.60 24.93
C LYS A 30 -16.14 13.96 25.51
N ASP A 31 -15.03 13.97 26.25
CA ASP A 31 -14.54 15.13 27.00
C ASP A 31 -13.11 15.57 26.58
N ILE A 32 -12.64 15.07 25.43
CA ILE A 32 -11.35 15.45 24.84
C ILE A 32 -11.57 15.84 23.37
N PRO A 33 -10.81 16.80 22.82
CA PRO A 33 -10.87 17.09 21.40
C PRO A 33 -10.42 15.87 20.60
N ASP A 34 -11.03 15.71 19.42
CA ASP A 34 -10.53 14.79 18.42
C ASP A 34 -9.10 15.20 18.04
N ASP A 35 -8.21 14.22 17.94
CA ASP A 35 -6.81 14.44 17.62
C ASP A 35 -6.29 13.34 16.67
N GLU A 36 -5.31 13.67 15.85
CA GLU A 36 -4.65 12.72 14.95
C GLU A 36 -3.13 12.90 15.01
N ILE A 37 -2.44 11.84 15.43
CA ILE A 37 -1.00 11.84 15.67
C ILE A 37 -0.32 10.91 14.66
N THR A 38 0.71 11.41 13.98
CA THR A 38 1.59 10.59 13.13
C THR A 38 2.67 9.93 13.99
N LEU A 39 2.79 8.61 13.86
CA LEU A 39 3.75 7.78 14.60
C LEU A 39 4.69 7.07 13.61
N ARG A 40 5.98 7.04 13.90
CA ARG A 40 6.97 6.19 13.19
C ARG A 40 7.45 5.09 14.12
N GLN A 41 7.58 3.87 13.61
CA GLN A 41 8.18 2.76 14.35
C GLN A 41 9.68 2.74 14.08
N ASN A 42 10.51 2.85 15.13
CA ASN A 42 11.96 2.76 15.00
C ASN A 42 12.45 1.29 14.95
N GLU A 43 13.76 1.12 14.75
CA GLU A 43 14.42 -0.20 14.65
C GLU A 43 14.24 -1.07 15.92
N ASN A 44 13.98 -0.44 17.06
CA ASN A 44 13.74 -1.12 18.34
C ASN A 44 12.24 -1.38 18.60
N MET A 45 11.40 -1.28 17.57
CA MET A 45 9.95 -1.44 17.63
C MET A 45 9.21 -0.41 18.52
N VAL A 46 9.84 0.73 18.83
CA VAL A 46 9.22 1.82 19.60
C VAL A 46 8.49 2.78 18.65
N LEU A 47 7.29 3.22 19.02
CA LEU A 47 6.53 4.25 18.30
C LEU A 47 6.91 5.63 18.81
N GLU A 48 7.39 6.48 17.91
CA GLU A 48 7.77 7.86 18.18
C GLU A 48 6.82 8.80 17.45
N ILE A 49 6.40 9.88 18.12
CA ILE A 49 5.64 10.97 17.47
C ILE A 49 6.57 11.65 16.47
N THR A 50 6.06 11.90 15.27
CA THR A 50 6.81 12.59 14.24
C THR A 50 5.94 13.62 13.53
N ASP A 51 6.50 14.82 13.36
CA ASP A 51 5.92 15.88 12.52
C ASP A 51 6.30 15.70 11.04
N GLU A 52 7.17 14.72 10.75
CA GLU A 52 7.41 14.32 9.39
C GLU A 52 6.15 13.60 8.90
N ASP A 53 5.34 14.31 8.10
CA ASP A 53 4.72 13.66 6.95
C ASP A 53 5.88 13.13 6.11
N VAL A 54 6.45 11.99 6.52
CA VAL A 54 7.20 11.11 5.64
C VAL A 54 6.13 10.55 4.70
N ASP A 55 5.62 11.44 3.84
CA ASP A 55 4.89 11.07 2.67
C ASP A 55 5.88 10.23 1.91
N ASN A 56 5.73 8.91 2.07
CA ASN A 56 6.62 7.94 1.49
C ASN A 56 6.76 8.36 0.04
N ASN A 57 7.98 8.76 -0.35
CA ASN A 57 8.30 9.34 -1.65
C ASN A 57 8.23 8.26 -2.76
N HIS A 58 7.22 7.42 -2.66
CA HIS A 58 6.86 6.35 -3.55
C HIS A 58 5.83 6.92 -4.52
N ASP A 59 6.07 6.66 -5.80
CA ASP A 59 5.18 7.07 -6.87
C ASP A 59 3.73 6.67 -6.56
N GLU A 60 2.78 7.62 -6.63
CA GLU A 60 1.37 7.38 -6.33
C GLU A 60 0.79 6.21 -7.16
N ASN A 61 1.26 6.03 -8.40
CA ASN A 61 0.81 4.93 -9.24
C ASN A 61 1.30 3.59 -8.70
N LEU A 62 2.51 3.54 -8.13
CA LEU A 62 3.04 2.35 -7.48
C LEU A 62 2.24 2.02 -6.22
N ILE A 63 1.90 3.03 -5.41
CA ILE A 63 1.04 2.85 -4.23
C ILE A 63 -0.31 2.25 -4.63
N LYS A 64 -0.95 2.77 -5.69
CA LYS A 64 -2.22 2.25 -6.22
C LYS A 64 -2.11 0.78 -6.65
N VAL A 65 -1.02 0.43 -7.35
CA VAL A 65 -0.78 -0.96 -7.79
C VAL A 65 -0.59 -1.88 -6.59
N VAL A 66 0.27 -1.52 -5.62
CA VAL A 66 0.50 -2.34 -4.43
C VAL A 66 -0.80 -2.55 -3.65
N ASN A 67 -1.53 -1.47 -3.36
CA ASN A 67 -2.80 -1.55 -2.63
C ASN A 67 -3.83 -2.43 -3.37
N TYR A 68 -3.89 -2.33 -4.70
CA TYR A 68 -4.77 -3.16 -5.51
C TYR A 68 -4.41 -4.65 -5.40
N ILE A 69 -3.13 -5.01 -5.56
CA ILE A 69 -2.68 -6.40 -5.53
C ILE A 69 -2.82 -7.01 -4.13
N VAL A 70 -2.56 -6.26 -3.06
CA VAL A 70 -2.79 -6.73 -1.68
C VAL A 70 -4.27 -7.06 -1.44
N ARG A 71 -5.18 -6.26 -2.00
CA ARG A 71 -6.64 -6.46 -1.90
C ARG A 71 -7.15 -7.59 -2.79
N LYS A 72 -6.71 -7.65 -4.06
CA LYS A 72 -7.19 -8.63 -5.06
C LYS A 72 -6.46 -9.95 -5.05
N LYS A 73 -5.33 -10.04 -4.35
CA LYS A 73 -4.41 -11.19 -4.24
C LYS A 73 -3.67 -11.53 -5.52
N GLU A 74 -4.31 -11.41 -6.67
CA GLU A 74 -3.68 -11.71 -7.96
C GLU A 74 -4.19 -10.81 -9.08
N PHE A 75 -3.29 -10.49 -10.01
CA PHE A 75 -3.62 -9.91 -11.31
C PHE A 75 -2.84 -10.63 -12.42
N VAL A 76 -3.54 -11.03 -13.46
CA VAL A 76 -2.96 -11.57 -14.70
C VAL A 76 -3.51 -10.79 -15.89
N GLY A 77 -2.62 -10.12 -16.61
CA GLY A 77 -2.99 -9.25 -17.73
C GLY A 77 -1.79 -8.49 -18.27
N SER A 78 -1.99 -7.54 -19.16
CA SER A 78 -0.97 -6.63 -19.67
C SER A 78 -0.79 -5.42 -18.75
N HIS A 79 0.33 -4.70 -18.91
CA HIS A 79 0.51 -3.40 -18.25
C HIS A 79 -0.55 -2.37 -18.64
N GLU A 80 -1.03 -2.41 -19.88
CA GLU A 80 -2.06 -1.48 -20.37
C GLU A 80 -3.41 -1.73 -19.68
N GLU A 81 -3.79 -3.00 -19.54
CA GLU A 81 -4.99 -3.41 -18.82
C GLU A 81 -4.91 -3.01 -17.35
N LEU A 82 -3.77 -3.22 -16.69
CA LEU A 82 -3.59 -2.81 -15.29
C LEU A 82 -3.67 -1.29 -15.13
N SER A 83 -3.04 -0.54 -16.03
CA SER A 83 -3.04 0.92 -16.00
C SER A 83 -4.45 1.48 -16.16
N SER A 84 -5.20 0.93 -17.12
CA SER A 84 -6.59 1.30 -17.38
C SER A 84 -7.50 0.94 -16.22
N LEU A 85 -7.35 -0.28 -15.68
CA LEU A 85 -8.14 -0.79 -14.56
C LEU A 85 -8.00 0.08 -13.30
N LEU A 86 -6.80 0.61 -13.06
CA LEU A 86 -6.51 1.46 -11.91
C LEU A 86 -6.61 2.96 -12.21
N SER A 87 -6.97 3.33 -13.45
CA SER A 87 -7.01 4.72 -13.92
C SER A 87 -5.72 5.48 -13.57
N LEU A 88 -4.57 4.87 -13.84
CA LEU A 88 -3.26 5.47 -13.57
C LEU A 88 -2.97 6.57 -14.59
N ALA A 89 -2.21 7.59 -14.15
CA ALA A 89 -1.73 8.65 -15.03
C ALA A 89 -0.50 8.20 -15.86
N LEU A 90 -0.46 6.93 -16.28
CA LEU A 90 0.66 6.29 -16.97
C LEU A 90 0.18 5.44 -18.14
N THR A 91 0.98 5.40 -19.20
CA THR A 91 0.85 4.38 -20.27
C THR A 91 1.35 3.02 -19.80
N GLY A 92 0.94 1.92 -20.44
CA GLY A 92 1.45 0.58 -20.10
C GLY A 92 2.98 0.47 -20.16
N LYS A 93 3.63 1.20 -21.07
CA LYS A 93 5.11 1.26 -21.16
C LYS A 93 5.73 1.96 -19.94
N GLN A 94 5.14 3.08 -19.50
CA GLN A 94 5.63 3.78 -18.30
C GLN A 94 5.42 2.92 -17.05
N LEU A 95 4.27 2.25 -16.93
CA LEU A 95 4.01 1.31 -15.85
C LEU A 95 5.00 0.13 -15.86
N GLN A 96 5.34 -0.40 -17.03
CA GLN A 96 6.36 -1.44 -17.15
C GLN A 96 7.72 -0.99 -16.58
N VAL A 97 8.15 0.22 -16.91
CA VAL A 97 9.41 0.79 -16.41
C VAL A 97 9.32 1.03 -14.90
N LEU A 98 8.19 1.54 -14.41
CA LEU A 98 7.97 1.79 -12.99
C LEU A 98 8.06 0.49 -12.17
N LEU A 99 7.37 -0.57 -12.59
CA LEU A 99 7.41 -1.85 -11.88
C LEU A 99 8.79 -2.51 -11.95
N ALA A 100 9.48 -2.42 -13.10
CA ALA A 100 10.82 -2.98 -13.25
C ALA A 100 11.87 -2.26 -12.36
N LYS A 101 11.73 -0.94 -12.17
CA LYS A 101 12.60 -0.16 -11.28
C LYS A 101 12.36 -0.44 -9.79
N ASN A 102 11.16 -0.89 -9.43
CA ASN A 102 10.72 -1.08 -8.05
C ASN A 102 10.47 -2.56 -7.72
N GLU A 103 11.13 -3.49 -8.42
CA GLU A 103 10.98 -4.94 -8.19
C GLU A 103 11.31 -5.33 -6.73
N ASP A 104 12.30 -4.68 -6.11
CA ASP A 104 12.65 -4.98 -4.72
C ASP A 104 11.60 -4.47 -3.72
N LEU A 105 10.98 -3.32 -3.97
CA LEU A 105 9.87 -2.83 -3.14
C LEU A 105 8.65 -3.76 -3.22
N LEU A 106 8.37 -4.30 -4.41
CA LEU A 106 7.31 -5.28 -4.59
C LEU A 106 7.58 -6.54 -3.76
N LYS A 107 8.84 -7.02 -3.73
CA LYS A 107 9.21 -8.16 -2.87
C LYS A 107 9.05 -7.86 -1.39
N THR A 108 9.47 -6.68 -0.92
CA THR A 108 9.29 -6.25 0.49
C THR A 108 7.82 -6.16 0.88
N THR A 109 6.92 -5.94 -0.09
CA THR A 109 5.47 -5.99 0.10
C THR A 109 4.84 -7.35 -0.17
N PHE A 110 5.65 -8.42 -0.25
CA PHE A 110 5.22 -9.79 -0.50
C PHE A 110 4.50 -9.98 -1.85
N ILE A 111 4.83 -9.15 -2.84
CA ILE A 111 4.28 -9.22 -4.20
C ILE A 111 5.35 -9.77 -5.15
N SER A 112 5.04 -10.89 -5.82
CA SER A 112 5.86 -11.34 -6.96
C SER A 112 5.42 -10.66 -8.25
N TYR A 113 6.39 -10.30 -9.10
CA TYR A 113 6.17 -9.70 -10.41
C TYR A 113 6.83 -10.54 -11.50
N GLU A 114 6.01 -11.26 -12.27
CA GLU A 114 6.48 -12.20 -13.28
C GLU A 114 6.06 -11.74 -14.68
N LYS A 115 7.00 -11.78 -15.62
CA LYS A 115 6.78 -11.41 -17.02
C LYS A 115 6.59 -12.68 -17.85
N ARG A 116 5.34 -13.00 -18.19
CA ARG A 116 4.98 -14.19 -18.99
C ARG A 116 5.47 -14.09 -20.45
N PRO A 117 5.49 -15.21 -21.21
CA PRO A 117 5.89 -15.21 -22.61
C PRO A 117 5.06 -14.23 -23.44
N ARG A 118 5.65 -13.71 -24.52
CA ARG A 118 4.94 -12.83 -25.44
C ARG A 118 3.80 -13.59 -26.12
N THR A 119 2.61 -13.02 -26.07
CA THR A 119 1.55 -13.34 -27.04
C THR A 119 1.56 -12.26 -28.12
N ASN A 120 0.99 -12.53 -29.30
CA ASN A 120 1.03 -11.64 -30.47
C ASN A 120 0.47 -10.21 -30.24
N LYS A 121 -0.16 -9.92 -29.10
CA LYS A 121 -0.77 -8.61 -28.80
C LYS A 121 -0.03 -7.81 -27.73
N ALA A 122 0.39 -8.45 -26.63
CA ALA A 122 1.14 -7.82 -25.55
C ALA A 122 1.87 -8.86 -24.70
N ARG A 123 2.89 -8.43 -23.94
CA ARG A 123 3.49 -9.29 -22.92
C ARG A 123 2.59 -9.29 -21.69
N MET A 124 2.13 -10.47 -21.30
CA MET A 124 1.36 -10.63 -20.07
C MET A 124 2.28 -10.56 -18.86
N ILE A 125 1.74 -10.07 -17.76
CA ILE A 125 2.35 -10.05 -16.45
C ILE A 125 1.46 -10.76 -15.44
N CYS A 126 2.09 -11.27 -14.39
CA CYS A 126 1.42 -11.84 -13.22
C CYS A 126 1.96 -11.10 -11.99
N LEU A 127 1.07 -10.43 -11.27
CA LEU A 127 1.34 -9.83 -9.96
C LEU A 127 0.57 -10.64 -8.92
N ARG A 128 1.27 -11.22 -7.94
CA ARG A 128 0.64 -12.05 -6.91
C ARG A 128 1.12 -11.65 -5.53
N TYR A 129 0.19 -11.36 -4.63
CA TYR A 129 0.45 -11.13 -3.22
C TYR A 129 0.44 -12.47 -2.48
N HIS A 130 1.53 -12.80 -1.82
CA HIS A 130 1.70 -14.06 -1.09
C HIS A 130 1.34 -13.96 0.40
N GLY A 131 0.99 -12.76 0.88
CA GLY A 131 0.72 -12.57 2.30
C GLY A 131 2.00 -12.62 3.14
N ASN A 132 1.83 -12.22 4.40
CA ASN A 132 2.80 -12.50 5.45
C ASN A 132 2.38 -13.81 6.16
N GLU A 133 2.08 -14.85 5.38
CA GLU A 133 1.80 -16.17 5.95
C GLU A 133 3.13 -16.75 6.43
N GLU A 134 3.23 -16.82 7.76
CA GLU A 134 4.27 -17.36 8.65
C GLU A 134 5.33 -18.27 7.98
N ILE A 135 6.61 -17.89 8.15
CA ILE A 135 7.70 -18.86 8.33
C ILE A 135 7.65 -19.33 9.78
#